data_AF-A0A0F9J0L1-F1
#
_entry.id   AF-A0A0F9J0L1-F1
#
_cell.length_a   1.000
_cell.length_b   1.000
_cell.length_c   1.000
_cell.angle_alpha   90.00
_cell.angle_beta   90.00
_cell.angle_gamma   90.00
#
_symmetry.space_group_name_H-M   'P 1'
#
loop_
_entity.id
_entity.type
_entity.pdbx_description
1 polymer ?
#
loop_
_entity_poly.entity_id
_entity_poly.type
_entity_poly.pdbx_seq_one_letter_code
_entity_poly.pdbx_strand_id
1 'polypeptide(L)'
;MKLTRKKAIELCIELWTWLAETGEEKGCWPKWPEVEDKYGDIQNYCFFCEYTADKKGSCKCCPLDYYLGFKCLDKKCYYSKWDDCGSTRTCKKYAKLFLAQIKELK
;
A
#
# COMPACT_ATOMS: atom_id res chain seq x y z
N MET A 1 15.53 -7.58 -5.12
CA MET A 1 15.85 -7.88 -3.70
C MET A 1 14.56 -7.75 -2.93
N LYS A 2 14.15 -8.72 -2.10
CA LYS A 2 12.85 -8.62 -1.41
C LYS A 2 12.86 -7.51 -0.36
N LEU A 3 11.75 -6.78 -0.24
CA LEU A 3 11.56 -5.81 0.84
C LEU A 3 11.52 -6.53 2.19
N THR A 4 12.11 -5.92 3.21
CA THR A 4 11.86 -6.33 4.60
C THR A 4 10.52 -5.78 5.07
N ARG A 5 9.92 -6.38 6.11
CA ARG A 5 8.66 -5.88 6.70
C ARG A 5 8.74 -4.39 7.05
N LYS A 6 9.79 -4.00 7.78
CA LYS A 6 9.99 -2.61 8.20
C LYS A 6 10.06 -1.69 6.99
N LYS A 7 10.82 -2.06 5.96
CA LYS A 7 10.97 -1.21 4.78
C LYS A 7 9.68 -1.14 3.96
N ALA A 8 8.92 -2.23 3.87
CA ALA A 8 7.62 -2.24 3.23
C ALA A 8 6.63 -1.32 3.94
N ILE A 9 6.60 -1.31 5.28
CA ILE A 9 5.76 -0.39 6.06
C ILE A 9 6.19 1.07 5.81
N GLU A 10 7.49 1.38 5.87
CA GLU A 10 8.01 2.74 5.62
C GLU A 10 7.62 3.25 4.23
N LEU A 11 7.90 2.49 3.17
CA LEU A 11 7.55 2.88 1.80
C LEU A 11 6.04 3.02 1.60
N CYS A 12 5.26 2.16 2.24
CA CYS A 12 3.80 2.26 2.23
C CYS A 12 3.34 3.57 2.88
N ILE A 13 3.87 3.90 4.07
CA ILE A 13 3.56 5.18 4.74
C ILE A 13 3.92 6.37 3.84
N GLU A 14 5.09 6.38 3.20
CA GLU A 14 5.50 7.47 2.32
C GLU A 14 4.56 7.63 1.11
N LEU A 15 4.26 6.53 0.41
CA LEU A 15 3.33 6.53 -0.72
C LEU A 15 1.94 7.02 -0.29
N TRP A 16 1.38 6.48 0.78
CA TRP A 16 0.03 6.84 1.23
C TRP A 16 -0.05 8.23 1.84
N THR A 17 1.05 8.78 2.35
CA THR A 17 1.14 10.20 2.72
C THR A 17 1.00 11.08 1.48
N TRP A 18 1.73 10.77 0.41
CA TRP A 18 1.61 11.51 -0.85
C TRP A 18 0.20 11.39 -1.45
N LEU A 19 -0.37 10.18 -1.52
CA LEU A 19 -1.75 9.98 -2.01
C LEU A 19 -2.80 10.72 -1.17
N ALA A 20 -2.60 10.83 0.14
CA ALA A 20 -3.47 11.59 1.03
C ALA A 20 -3.45 13.10 0.76
N GLU A 21 -2.34 13.61 0.23
CA GLU A 21 -2.14 15.01 -0.12
C GLU A 21 -2.59 15.33 -1.54
N THR A 22 -2.28 14.47 -2.51
CA THR A 22 -2.48 14.71 -3.94
C THR A 22 -3.76 14.07 -4.49
N GLY A 23 -4.14 12.89 -4.00
CA GLY A 23 -5.28 12.12 -4.50
C GLY A 23 -5.06 11.54 -5.90
N GLU A 24 -3.81 11.53 -6.35
CA GLU A 24 -3.37 11.00 -7.63
C GLU A 24 -3.36 9.47 -7.65
N GLU A 25 -3.08 8.89 -8.81
CA GLU A 25 -2.86 7.46 -8.96
C GLU A 25 -1.52 7.03 -8.36
N LYS A 26 -1.45 5.77 -7.89
CA LYS A 26 -0.21 5.22 -7.33
C LYS A 26 0.95 5.40 -8.29
N GLY A 27 0.82 5.02 -9.56
CA GLY A 27 1.91 5.04 -10.55
C GLY A 27 2.54 6.42 -10.79
N CYS A 28 1.85 7.50 -10.41
CA CYS A 28 2.38 8.87 -10.50
C CYS A 28 3.23 9.26 -9.29
N TRP A 29 3.42 8.39 -8.30
CA TRP A 29 4.24 8.70 -7.13
C TRP A 29 5.70 8.96 -7.55
N PRO A 30 6.27 10.16 -7.25
CA PRO A 30 7.57 10.56 -7.79
C PRO A 30 8.75 9.65 -7.41
N LYS A 31 8.60 8.85 -6.35
CA LYS A 31 9.65 7.94 -5.87
C LYS A 31 9.60 6.55 -6.51
N TRP A 32 8.64 6.26 -7.40
CA TRP A 32 8.62 4.96 -8.10
C TRP A 32 9.92 4.62 -8.81
N PRO A 33 10.54 5.52 -9.60
CA PRO A 33 11.79 5.19 -10.29
C PRO A 33 12.92 4.78 -9.33
N GLU A 34 13.05 5.47 -8.19
CA GLU A 34 14.06 5.16 -7.16
C GLU A 34 13.80 3.80 -6.50
N VAL A 35 12.52 3.46 -6.30
CA VAL A 35 12.12 2.19 -5.68
C VAL A 35 12.31 1.03 -6.67
N GLU A 36 11.93 1.21 -7.93
CA GLU A 36 12.09 0.20 -8.98
C GLU A 36 13.57 -0.08 -9.27
N ASP A 37 14.42 0.95 -9.33
CA ASP A 37 15.88 0.78 -9.50
C ASP A 37 16.48 -0.05 -8.35
N LYS A 38 16.02 0.20 -7.11
CA LYS A 38 16.58 -0.44 -5.92
C LYS A 38 16.06 -1.85 -5.67
N TYR A 39 14.79 -2.10 -5.89
CA TYR A 39 14.13 -3.35 -5.49
C TYR A 39 13.69 -4.21 -6.68
N GLY A 40 13.62 -3.64 -7.87
CA GLY A 40 13.02 -4.22 -9.07
C GLY A 40 11.54 -3.87 -9.20
N ASP A 41 10.87 -4.52 -10.15
CA ASP A 41 9.43 -4.40 -10.35
C ASP A 41 8.67 -4.86 -9.09
N ILE A 42 7.86 -3.96 -8.53
CA ILE A 42 7.15 -4.18 -7.27
C ILE A 42 5.82 -4.86 -7.55
N GLN A 43 5.66 -6.07 -7.03
CA GLN A 43 4.45 -6.85 -7.31
C GLN A 43 3.15 -6.10 -6.95
N ASN A 44 2.24 -6.00 -7.92
CA ASN A 44 0.92 -5.38 -7.80
C ASN A 44 0.97 -3.92 -7.28
N TYR A 45 2.07 -3.20 -7.50
CA TYR A 45 2.28 -1.84 -6.96
C TYR A 45 1.99 -1.76 -5.45
N CYS A 46 2.37 -2.80 -4.71
CA CYS A 46 2.08 -2.95 -3.29
C CYS A 46 3.30 -3.49 -2.52
N PHE A 47 3.90 -2.65 -1.68
CA PHE A 47 5.08 -3.02 -0.89
C PHE A 47 4.83 -4.18 0.07
N PHE A 48 3.58 -4.36 0.53
CA PHE A 48 3.20 -5.52 1.35
C PHE A 48 3.14 -6.80 0.53
N CYS A 49 2.68 -6.74 -0.72
CA CYS A 49 2.72 -7.89 -1.63
C CYS A 49 4.17 -8.27 -1.91
N GLU A 50 5.03 -7.30 -2.20
CA GLU A 50 6.46 -7.56 -2.44
C GLU A 50 7.15 -8.20 -1.22
N TYR A 51 6.83 -7.75 0.01
CA TYR A 51 7.33 -8.38 1.22
C TYR A 51 6.81 -9.82 1.41
N THR A 52 5.55 -10.08 1.09
CA THR A 52 4.85 -11.34 1.44
C THR A 52 4.78 -12.37 0.33
N ALA A 53 5.21 -12.01 -0.88
CA ALA A 53 5.10 -12.86 -2.03
C ALA A 53 6.06 -14.05 -1.96
N ASP A 54 5.51 -15.18 -1.53
CA ASP A 54 6.10 -16.51 -1.69
C ASP A 54 5.71 -17.08 -3.07
N LYS A 55 5.89 -16.34 -4.17
CA LYS A 55 5.58 -16.76 -5.57
C LYS A 55 4.18 -17.39 -5.85
N LYS A 56 3.28 -17.51 -4.87
CA LYS A 56 2.01 -18.26 -4.94
C LYS A 56 0.78 -17.41 -4.57
N GLY A 57 0.91 -16.09 -4.55
CA GLY A 57 -0.23 -15.17 -4.38
C GLY A 57 -0.95 -15.26 -3.04
N SER A 58 -0.37 -15.92 -2.03
CA SER A 58 -1.00 -16.01 -0.71
C SER A 58 -0.69 -14.78 0.13
N CYS A 59 -1.64 -13.86 0.27
CA CYS A 59 -1.57 -12.72 1.20
C CYS A 59 -1.67 -13.12 2.69
N LYS A 60 -1.43 -14.39 3.05
CA LYS A 60 -1.57 -14.92 4.43
C LYS A 60 -0.65 -14.21 5.42
N CYS A 61 0.47 -13.67 4.94
CA CYS A 61 1.43 -12.91 5.75
C CYS A 61 1.32 -11.40 5.53
N CYS A 62 0.30 -10.92 4.80
CA CYS A 62 0.08 -9.49 4.59
C CYS A 62 -0.04 -8.79 5.94
N PRO A 63 0.77 -7.76 6.22
CA PRO A 63 0.66 -7.01 7.47
C PRO A 63 -0.76 -6.50 7.74
N LEU A 64 -1.53 -6.17 6.70
CA LEU A 64 -2.93 -5.76 6.86
C LEU A 64 -3.81 -6.90 7.40
N ASP A 65 -3.65 -8.11 6.87
CA ASP A 65 -4.44 -9.27 7.30
C ASP A 65 -3.99 -9.74 8.69
N TYR A 66 -2.68 -9.83 8.89
CA TYR A 66 -2.10 -10.34 10.13
C TYR A 66 -2.33 -9.42 11.34
N TYR A 67 -2.20 -8.10 11.19
CA TYR A 67 -2.28 -7.17 12.33
C TYR A 67 -3.63 -6.48 12.46
N LEU A 68 -4.34 -6.26 11.35
CA LEU A 68 -5.61 -5.54 11.37
C LEU A 68 -6.82 -6.47 11.11
N GLY A 69 -6.56 -7.75 10.79
CA GLY A 69 -7.60 -8.76 10.65
C GLY A 69 -8.46 -8.60 9.40
N PHE A 70 -7.98 -7.87 8.38
CA PHE A 70 -8.70 -7.71 7.12
C PHE A 70 -7.78 -7.82 5.90
N LYS A 71 -8.35 -8.35 4.81
CA LYS A 71 -7.67 -8.41 3.51
C LYS A 71 -7.73 -7.06 2.80
N CYS A 72 -6.72 -6.75 1.99
CA CYS A 72 -6.68 -5.50 1.22
C CYS A 72 -7.91 -5.32 0.29
N LEU A 73 -8.44 -6.41 -0.26
CA LEU A 73 -9.63 -6.44 -1.13
C LEU A 73 -10.95 -6.64 -0.36
N ASP A 74 -10.93 -6.60 0.97
CA ASP A 74 -12.18 -6.58 1.74
C ASP A 74 -12.87 -5.23 1.55
N LYS A 75 -14.19 -5.23 1.35
CA LYS A 75 -15.03 -4.02 1.28
C LYS A 75 -14.93 -3.13 2.51
N LYS A 76 -14.51 -3.70 3.65
CA LYS A 76 -14.26 -2.97 4.89
C LYS A 76 -12.92 -2.23 4.89
N CYS A 77 -11.97 -2.63 4.04
CA CYS A 77 -10.65 -2.01 3.95
C CYS A 77 -10.73 -0.66 3.23
N TYR A 78 -10.06 0.36 3.79
CA TYR A 78 -9.97 1.66 3.12
C TYR A 78 -9.16 1.61 1.84
N TYR A 79 -8.31 0.59 1.67
CA TYR A 79 -7.66 0.31 0.38
C TYR A 79 -8.69 0.08 -0.73
N SER A 80 -9.62 -0.87 -0.55
CA SER A 80 -10.65 -1.17 -1.55
C SER A 80 -11.51 0.06 -1.85
N LYS A 81 -11.89 0.83 -0.83
CA LYS A 81 -12.67 2.07 -1.02
C LYS A 81 -11.87 3.16 -1.75
N TRP A 82 -10.55 3.18 -1.59
CA TRP A 82 -9.66 4.05 -2.34
C TRP A 82 -9.53 3.56 -3.79
N ASP A 83 -9.38 2.25 -4.03
CA ASP A 83 -9.28 1.69 -5.38
C ASP A 83 -10.55 1.95 -6.22
N ASP A 84 -11.71 1.96 -5.56
CA ASP A 84 -13.02 2.26 -6.16
C ASP A 84 -13.34 3.77 -6.23
N CYS A 85 -12.42 4.67 -5.86
CA CYS A 85 -12.72 6.11 -5.85
C CYS A 85 -12.83 6.70 -7.26
N GLY A 86 -13.94 7.38 -7.56
CA GLY A 86 -14.12 8.09 -8.83
C GLY A 86 -13.68 9.56 -8.83
N SER A 87 -13.14 10.07 -7.72
CA SER A 87 -12.76 11.49 -7.63
C SER A 87 -11.60 11.73 -6.67
N THR A 88 -10.71 12.66 -7.04
CA THR A 88 -9.52 13.06 -6.27
C THR A 88 -9.84 13.36 -4.80
N ARG A 89 -10.95 14.07 -4.53
CA ARG A 89 -11.38 14.37 -3.15
C ARG A 89 -11.64 13.10 -2.34
N THR A 90 -12.30 12.11 -2.95
CA THR A 90 -12.64 10.83 -2.32
C THR A 90 -11.38 9.98 -2.15
N CYS A 91 -10.50 9.98 -3.15
CA CYS A 91 -9.21 9.32 -3.08
C CYS A 91 -8.36 9.87 -1.92
N LYS A 92 -8.22 11.20 -1.78
CA LYS A 92 -7.54 11.82 -0.62
C LYS A 92 -8.13 11.36 0.72
N LYS A 93 -9.47 11.32 0.81
CA LYS A 93 -10.17 10.89 2.05
C LYS A 93 -9.81 9.45 2.41
N TYR A 94 -9.94 8.51 1.48
CA TYR A 94 -9.66 7.10 1.78
C TYR A 94 -8.17 6.82 1.92
N ALA A 95 -7.30 7.53 1.21
CA ALA A 95 -5.85 7.47 1.42
C ALA A 95 -5.47 7.91 2.84
N LYS A 96 -6.06 8.98 3.38
CA LYS A 96 -5.85 9.39 4.78
C LYS A 96 -6.29 8.34 5.79
N LEU A 97 -7.47 7.74 5.57
CA LEU A 97 -8.00 6.70 6.46
C LEU A 97 -7.14 5.43 6.41
N PHE A 98 -6.69 5.03 5.22
CA PHE A 98 -5.81 3.88 5.07
C PHE A 98 -4.41 4.13 5.63
N LEU A 99 -3.86 5.35 5.46
CA LEU A 99 -2.61 5.76 6.08
C LEU A 99 -2.66 5.66 7.61
N ALA A 100 -3.78 6.04 8.22
CA ALA A 100 -3.98 5.89 9.66
C ALA A 100 -3.88 4.41 10.09
N GLN A 101 -4.52 3.50 9.35
CA GLN A 101 -4.44 2.06 9.59
C GLN A 101 -3.01 1.51 9.44
N ILE A 102 -2.26 1.95 8.41
CA ILE A 102 -0.88 1.51 8.22
C ILE A 102 0.01 1.96 9.39
N LYS A 103 -0.21 3.17 9.92
CA LYS A 103 0.57 3.71 11.04
C LYS A 103 0.36 2.94 12.36
N GLU A 104 -0.70 2.13 12.46
CA GLU A 104 -0.94 1.23 13.60
C GLU A 104 -0.09 -0.06 13.54
N LEU A 105 0.50 -0.40 12.38
CA LEU A 105 1.26 -1.64 12.14
C LEU A 105 2.65 -1.72 12.81
N LYS A 106 2.90 -0.94 13.87
CA LYS A 106 4.21 -0.80 14.53
C LYS A 106 4.86 -2.12 14.90
#